data_AF-A0A6J1MLH3-F1
#
_entry.id   AF-A0A6J1MLH3-F1
#
_cell.length_a   1.000
_cell.length_b   1.000
_cell.length_c   1.000
_cell.angle_alpha   90.00
_cell.angle_beta   90.00
_cell.angle_gamma   90.00
#
_symmetry.space_group_name_H-M   'P 1'
#
loop_
_entity.id
_entity.type
_entity.pdbx_description
1 polymer ?
#
loop_
_entity_poly.entity_id
_entity_poly.type
_entity_poly.pdbx_seq_one_letter_code
_entity_poly.pdbx_strand_id
1 'polypeptide(L)'
;MLWSGLFVATLFSVAQSETTSTDELEKFLLEAIQSNETYYDVDFGDSNEKPCDPFENEMPDYKKAGRRISETKCLEYIWEMENRDKEVQWGQRCRIYLISQIKKGVMPEFFFLINSPVIFGGRPASHGEFPHMGAIGWKSKSGSPKWLFKCGSTLISEKFALTAAHCSRLSLRQSPDVINSTPEIVRFGVENIADDEFNIHGNPIDVNIKNFINHPDYKSPMKYYDIAVIEFESPVQFKGNLHPACLWPYSDTSHLGTEAILTGWGYTEGGKHPTELQTAVVDIIDTPKCDSILEMFRNRNWGGFKENQMCAGKLVGGIDTCQGDSGGPLQVKVPLKTDGNIYQILGVTSFGIKCGQKNRPGIYTRVSSFIDWIEDKVWGHDTASTII
;
A
#
# COMPACT_ATOMS: atom_id res chain seq x y z
N MET A 1 47.91 -25.23 5.75
CA MET A 1 47.93 -24.13 4.76
C MET A 1 47.73 -24.73 3.38
N LEU A 2 46.82 -24.14 2.60
CA LEU A 2 46.56 -24.36 1.17
C LEU A 2 45.67 -25.55 0.73
N TRP A 3 44.48 -25.78 1.31
CA TRP A 3 43.38 -26.51 0.61
C TRP A 3 41.97 -26.03 1.04
N SER A 4 41.79 -24.74 1.36
CA SER A 4 40.51 -24.16 1.83
C SER A 4 39.93 -23.09 0.88
N GLY A 5 40.37 -23.07 -0.38
CA GLY A 5 39.98 -22.02 -1.35
C GLY A 5 39.10 -22.48 -2.51
N LEU A 6 39.01 -23.79 -2.80
CA LEU A 6 38.27 -24.27 -3.97
C LEU A 6 36.81 -24.68 -3.69
N PHE A 7 36.45 -24.99 -2.44
CA PHE A 7 35.08 -25.41 -2.11
C PHE A 7 34.10 -24.22 -2.07
N VAL A 8 34.60 -23.03 -1.71
CA VAL A 8 33.80 -21.79 -1.68
C VAL A 8 33.48 -21.28 -3.09
N ALA A 9 34.33 -21.57 -4.08
CA ALA A 9 34.13 -21.14 -5.46
C ALA A 9 33.02 -21.92 -6.18
N THR A 10 32.81 -23.20 -5.84
CA THR A 10 31.72 -24.01 -6.40
C THR A 10 30.36 -23.70 -5.74
N LEU A 11 30.36 -23.17 -4.51
CA LEU A 11 29.15 -22.74 -3.79
C LEU A 11 28.48 -21.50 -4.39
N PHE A 12 29.25 -20.62 -5.05
CA PHE A 12 28.68 -19.47 -5.75
C PHE A 12 27.97 -19.81 -7.06
N SER A 13 28.28 -20.96 -7.68
CA SER A 13 27.73 -21.31 -9.00
C SER A 13 26.40 -22.06 -8.93
N VAL A 14 26.05 -22.67 -7.78
CA VAL A 14 24.80 -23.43 -7.62
C VAL A 14 23.66 -22.56 -7.08
N ALA A 15 23.97 -21.52 -6.29
CA ALA A 15 22.98 -20.57 -5.80
C ALA A 15 22.44 -19.59 -6.86
N GLN A 16 22.94 -19.66 -8.11
CA GLN A 16 22.48 -18.85 -9.24
C GLN A 16 21.45 -19.56 -10.14
N SER A 17 21.01 -20.79 -9.83
CA SER A 17 19.89 -21.42 -10.54
C SER A 17 18.59 -21.32 -9.72
N GLU A 18 17.69 -20.44 -10.15
CA GLU A 18 16.36 -20.15 -9.57
C GLU A 18 15.31 -21.26 -9.78
N THR A 19 15.69 -22.53 -9.67
CA THR A 19 14.74 -23.65 -9.74
C THR A 19 15.17 -24.79 -8.85
N THR A 20 15.03 -24.65 -7.53
CA THR A 20 15.05 -25.80 -6.62
C THR A 20 13.60 -26.10 -6.23
N SER A 21 13.07 -27.23 -6.69
CA SER A 21 11.75 -27.70 -6.27
C SER A 21 11.76 -28.03 -4.78
N THR A 22 10.57 -28.08 -4.16
CA THR A 22 10.40 -28.52 -2.77
C THR A 22 11.12 -29.84 -2.45
N ASP A 23 11.28 -30.71 -3.45
CA ASP A 23 11.92 -32.02 -3.34
C ASP A 23 13.46 -31.92 -3.31
N GLU A 24 14.07 -30.91 -3.94
CA GLU A 24 15.52 -30.68 -3.88
C GLU A 24 15.95 -30.01 -2.57
N LEU A 25 15.10 -29.16 -2.00
CA LEU A 25 15.23 -28.66 -0.64
C LEU A 25 15.14 -29.80 0.38
N GLU A 26 14.21 -30.73 0.20
CA GLU A 26 14.06 -31.91 1.06
C GLU A 26 15.28 -32.84 0.97
N LYS A 27 15.84 -33.02 -0.24
CA LYS A 27 17.08 -33.79 -0.46
C LYS A 27 18.32 -33.10 0.12
N PHE A 28 18.43 -31.78 -0.01
CA PHE A 28 19.52 -30.99 0.59
C PHE A 28 19.46 -31.01 2.11
N LEU A 29 18.25 -30.95 2.68
CA LEU A 29 18.00 -31.15 4.12
C LEU A 29 18.40 -32.57 4.57
N LEU A 30 18.18 -33.60 3.75
CA LEU A 30 18.61 -34.98 4.03
C LEU A 30 20.12 -35.18 3.99
N GLU A 31 20.83 -34.49 3.09
CA GLU A 31 22.30 -34.56 2.99
C GLU A 31 22.97 -33.76 4.12
N ALA A 32 22.42 -32.62 4.53
CA ALA A 32 22.91 -31.83 5.67
C ALA A 32 22.71 -32.55 7.03
N ILE A 33 21.70 -33.43 7.14
CA ILE A 33 21.48 -34.29 8.32
C ILE A 33 22.63 -35.28 8.56
N GLN A 34 23.41 -35.63 7.53
CA GLN A 34 24.49 -36.61 7.64
C GLN A 34 25.84 -36.00 8.05
N SER A 35 26.01 -34.67 8.00
CA SER A 35 27.23 -34.00 8.43
C SER A 35 27.14 -33.61 9.91
N ASN A 36 27.89 -34.33 10.73
CA ASN A 36 27.85 -34.29 12.20
C ASN A 36 28.60 -33.08 12.80
N GLU A 37 28.25 -31.84 12.44
CA GLU A 37 28.92 -30.63 12.95
C GLU A 37 27.97 -29.59 13.59
N THR A 38 28.22 -29.35 14.88
CA THR A 38 27.77 -28.27 15.78
C THR A 38 26.34 -28.33 16.35
N TYR A 39 26.29 -28.37 17.69
CA TYR A 39 25.11 -28.48 18.56
C TYR A 39 24.83 -27.13 19.22
N TYR A 40 23.62 -26.59 19.06
CA TYR A 40 23.13 -25.43 19.82
C TYR A 40 21.78 -25.76 20.43
N ASP A 41 21.69 -25.57 21.75
CA ASP A 41 20.47 -25.77 22.54
C ASP A 41 19.59 -24.53 22.38
N VAL A 42 18.39 -24.70 21.83
CA VAL A 42 17.38 -23.62 21.77
C VAL A 42 16.67 -23.63 23.12
N ASP A 43 17.06 -22.73 24.01
CA ASP A 43 16.41 -22.54 25.30
C ASP A 43 15.02 -21.89 25.07
N PHE A 44 13.97 -22.71 25.09
CA PHE A 44 12.56 -22.27 25.04
C PHE A 44 12.13 -21.74 26.42
N GLY A 45 12.85 -20.73 26.93
CA GLY A 45 12.77 -20.23 28.30
C GLY A 45 11.39 -20.29 28.96
N ASP A 46 11.40 -20.81 30.18
CA ASP A 46 10.29 -21.08 31.11
C ASP A 46 9.42 -22.31 30.81
N SER A 47 9.40 -23.23 31.79
CA SER A 47 8.76 -24.55 31.81
C SER A 47 7.24 -24.59 31.62
N ASN A 48 6.60 -23.43 31.41
CA ASN A 48 5.15 -23.28 31.26
C ASN A 48 4.71 -22.73 29.90
N GLU A 49 5.62 -22.25 29.03
CA GLU A 49 5.24 -21.79 27.70
C GLU A 49 4.97 -23.02 26.80
N LYS A 50 3.73 -23.21 26.37
CA LYS A 50 3.34 -24.28 25.43
C LYS A 50 3.28 -23.68 24.02
N PRO A 51 4.35 -23.76 23.21
CA PRO A 51 4.46 -23.03 21.95
C PRO A 51 3.48 -23.47 20.85
N CYS A 52 2.63 -24.47 21.10
CA CYS A 52 1.61 -24.98 20.18
C CYS A 52 0.18 -24.81 20.69
N ASP A 53 -0.03 -24.17 21.84
CA ASP A 53 -1.38 -23.80 22.29
C ASP A 53 -1.98 -22.74 21.34
N PRO A 54 -3.31 -22.60 21.25
CA PRO A 54 -3.95 -21.58 20.42
C PRO A 54 -3.44 -20.18 20.75
N PHE A 55 -3.16 -19.37 19.72
CA PHE A 55 -2.79 -17.97 19.90
C PHE A 55 -4.04 -17.17 20.26
N GLU A 56 -4.20 -16.85 21.55
CA GLU A 56 -5.31 -16.03 22.04
C GLU A 56 -4.83 -14.59 22.27
N ASN A 57 -5.41 -13.64 21.54
CA ASN A 57 -5.24 -12.21 21.81
C ASN A 57 -6.55 -11.47 21.56
N GLU A 58 -7.02 -10.74 22.58
CA GLU A 58 -8.22 -9.90 22.50
C GLU A 58 -7.86 -8.46 22.10
N MET A 59 -8.64 -7.86 21.20
CA MET A 59 -8.45 -6.48 20.74
C MET A 59 -8.80 -5.49 21.86
N PRO A 60 -7.89 -4.57 22.23
CA PRO A 60 -8.21 -3.51 23.18
C PRO A 60 -9.30 -2.57 22.62
N ASP A 61 -10.12 -2.00 23.51
CA ASP A 61 -11.00 -0.89 23.12
C ASP A 61 -10.18 0.39 22.90
N TYR A 62 -10.06 0.79 21.64
CA TYR A 62 -9.37 2.00 21.24
C TYR A 62 -10.26 3.25 21.26
N LYS A 63 -11.54 3.17 21.67
CA LYS A 63 -12.40 4.36 21.79
C LYS A 63 -11.93 5.25 22.94
N LYS A 64 -11.89 6.56 22.71
CA LYS A 64 -11.53 7.56 23.73
C LYS A 64 -12.29 8.86 23.47
N ALA A 65 -12.71 9.55 24.53
CA ALA A 65 -13.34 10.86 24.41
C ALA A 65 -12.46 11.83 23.61
N GLY A 66 -13.03 12.46 22.59
CA GLY A 66 -12.33 13.40 21.70
C GLY A 66 -11.45 12.75 20.62
N ARG A 67 -11.32 11.42 20.57
CA ARG A 67 -10.64 10.70 19.49
C ARG A 67 -11.60 10.51 18.32
N ARG A 68 -11.09 10.72 17.11
CA ARG A 68 -11.86 10.53 15.87
C ARG A 68 -12.10 9.05 15.56
N ILE A 69 -13.12 8.76 14.75
CA ILE A 69 -13.43 7.38 14.34
C ILE A 69 -12.29 6.83 13.48
N SER A 70 -11.78 7.63 12.54
CA SER A 70 -10.64 7.31 11.68
C SER A 70 -9.38 6.98 12.48
N GLU A 71 -9.11 7.72 13.57
CA GLU A 71 -7.98 7.44 14.47
C GLU A 71 -8.18 6.14 15.25
N THR A 72 -9.40 5.88 15.71
CA THR A 72 -9.73 4.63 16.41
C THR A 72 -9.54 3.44 15.48
N LYS A 73 -10.06 3.52 14.25
CA LYS A 73 -9.92 2.49 13.22
C LYS A 73 -8.47 2.26 12.82
N CYS A 74 -7.68 3.32 12.70
CA CYS A 74 -6.24 3.21 12.48
C CYS A 74 -5.55 2.35 13.57
N LEU A 75 -5.91 2.54 14.84
CA LEU A 75 -5.35 1.75 15.94
C LEU A 75 -5.81 0.28 15.91
N GLU A 76 -7.08 0.03 15.57
CA GLU A 76 -7.61 -1.32 15.36
C GLU A 76 -6.85 -2.04 14.24
N TYR A 77 -6.64 -1.38 13.09
CA TYR A 77 -5.89 -1.95 11.96
C TYR A 77 -4.42 -2.20 12.29
N ILE A 78 -3.76 -1.29 13.02
CA ILE A 78 -2.40 -1.49 13.52
C ILE A 78 -2.36 -2.74 14.41
N TRP A 79 -3.32 -2.89 15.32
CA TRP A 79 -3.40 -4.05 16.18
C TRP A 79 -3.62 -5.34 15.38
N GLU A 80 -4.52 -5.36 14.41
CA GLU A 80 -4.75 -6.54 13.55
C GLU A 80 -3.51 -6.95 12.77
N MET A 81 -2.79 -5.97 12.22
CA MET A 81 -1.52 -6.20 11.53
C MET A 81 -0.48 -6.81 12.47
N GLU A 82 -0.25 -6.20 13.64
CA GLU A 82 0.74 -6.68 14.62
C GLU A 82 0.39 -8.08 15.15
N ASN A 83 -0.90 -8.39 15.33
CA ASN A 83 -1.32 -9.70 15.83
C ASN A 83 -1.23 -10.79 14.77
N ARG A 84 -1.51 -10.48 13.51
CA ARG A 84 -1.28 -11.41 12.41
C ARG A 84 0.21 -11.78 12.31
N ASP A 85 1.11 -10.80 12.46
CA ASP A 85 2.54 -11.05 12.42
C ASP A 85 2.99 -11.92 13.62
N LYS A 86 2.44 -11.67 14.81
CA LYS A 86 2.65 -12.52 15.99
C LYS A 86 2.08 -13.92 15.83
N GLU A 87 0.91 -14.09 15.22
CA GLU A 87 0.31 -15.40 14.96
C GLU A 87 1.17 -16.22 13.99
N VAL A 88 1.69 -15.59 12.92
CA VAL A 88 2.64 -16.23 12.00
C VAL A 88 3.91 -16.65 12.73
N GLN A 89 4.48 -15.77 13.56
CA GLN A 89 5.66 -16.08 14.39
C GLN A 89 5.35 -17.22 15.39
N TRP A 90 4.18 -17.23 16.02
CA TRP A 90 3.73 -18.26 16.94
C TRP A 90 3.61 -19.63 16.25
N GLY A 91 2.99 -19.67 15.07
CA GLY A 91 2.93 -20.87 14.25
C GLY A 91 4.31 -21.39 13.83
N GLN A 92 5.25 -20.49 13.51
CA GLN A 92 6.64 -20.86 13.26
C GLN A 92 7.33 -21.43 14.50
N ARG A 93 7.14 -20.82 15.69
CA ARG A 93 7.65 -21.35 16.97
C ARG A 93 7.11 -22.76 17.24
N CYS A 94 5.81 -23.00 17.03
CA CYS A 94 5.24 -24.35 17.15
C CYS A 94 5.88 -25.34 16.18
N ARG A 95 6.07 -24.97 14.90
CA ARG A 95 6.71 -25.84 13.90
C ARG A 95 8.15 -26.17 14.29
N ILE A 96 8.92 -25.19 14.73
CA ILE A 96 10.29 -25.37 15.23
C ILE A 96 10.29 -26.29 16.45
N TYR A 97 9.38 -26.06 17.41
CA TYR A 97 9.21 -26.92 18.58
C TYR A 97 8.92 -28.36 18.17
N LEU A 98 7.92 -28.61 17.31
CA LEU A 98 7.59 -29.96 16.84
C LEU A 98 8.76 -30.65 16.11
N ILE A 99 9.50 -29.91 15.27
CA ILE A 99 10.70 -30.42 14.60
C ILE A 99 11.79 -30.80 15.63
N SER A 100 11.97 -29.99 16.67
CA SER A 100 12.91 -30.26 17.77
C SER A 100 12.53 -31.49 18.62
N GLN A 101 11.23 -31.84 18.69
CA GLN A 101 10.79 -33.05 19.39
C GLN A 101 11.00 -34.32 18.54
N ILE A 102 11.01 -34.20 17.20
CA ILE A 102 11.23 -35.32 16.27
C ILE A 102 12.70 -35.73 16.20
N LYS A 103 13.63 -34.78 16.36
CA LYS A 103 15.07 -35.04 16.46
C LYS A 103 15.59 -34.51 17.78
N LYS A 104 16.06 -35.38 18.68
CA LYS A 104 16.79 -34.93 19.89
C LYS A 104 17.97 -34.02 19.48
N GLY A 105 17.75 -32.71 19.53
CA GLY A 105 18.77 -31.66 19.63
C GLY A 105 19.53 -31.21 18.37
N VAL A 106 18.87 -30.87 17.24
CA VAL A 106 19.57 -30.16 16.13
C VAL A 106 18.67 -29.16 15.42
N MET A 107 19.11 -27.90 15.31
CA MET A 107 18.65 -26.91 14.31
C MET A 107 19.82 -26.03 13.82
N PRO A 108 19.93 -25.74 12.50
CA PRO A 108 20.90 -24.77 11.95
C PRO A 108 20.36 -23.33 11.95
N GLU A 109 21.27 -22.35 12.11
CA GLU A 109 20.95 -20.91 12.13
C GLU A 109 20.26 -20.44 10.84
N PHE A 110 19.07 -19.84 10.98
CA PHE A 110 18.50 -18.98 9.95
C PHE A 110 18.09 -17.64 10.58
N PHE A 111 19.06 -16.72 10.59
CA PHE A 111 18.86 -15.34 11.02
C PHE A 111 18.28 -14.54 9.86
N PHE A 112 17.09 -13.96 10.01
CA PHE A 112 16.54 -13.00 9.06
C PHE A 112 17.24 -11.65 9.25
N LEU A 113 17.96 -11.18 8.23
CA LEU A 113 18.41 -9.79 8.11
C LEU A 113 17.84 -9.18 6.83
N ILE A 114 17.02 -8.14 6.97
CA ILE A 114 16.70 -7.23 5.86
C ILE A 114 17.09 -5.82 6.30
N ASN A 115 18.24 -5.35 5.80
CA ASN A 115 18.56 -3.93 5.74
C ASN A 115 18.28 -3.46 4.30
N SER A 116 17.41 -2.46 4.14
CA SER A 116 17.22 -1.77 2.85
C SER A 116 17.92 -0.41 2.86
N PRO A 117 18.72 -0.09 1.83
CA PRO A 117 19.25 1.25 1.63
C PRO A 117 18.19 2.17 1.02
N VAL A 118 18.16 3.42 1.50
CA VAL A 118 17.36 4.52 0.90
C VAL A 118 18.17 5.15 -0.23
N ILE A 119 17.60 5.28 -1.43
CA ILE A 119 18.21 5.97 -2.57
C ILE A 119 17.16 6.88 -3.24
N PHE A 120 17.60 8.06 -3.66
CA PHE A 120 16.78 9.17 -4.14
C PHE A 120 16.49 9.10 -5.64
N GLY A 121 15.23 9.32 -6.03
CA GLY A 121 14.72 9.22 -7.40
C GLY A 121 13.57 8.20 -7.49
N GLY A 122 12.60 8.40 -8.37
CA GLY A 122 11.50 7.43 -8.52
C GLY A 122 12.00 6.02 -8.82
N ARG A 123 11.38 4.99 -8.25
CA ARG A 123 11.77 3.59 -8.42
C ARG A 123 10.56 2.66 -8.49
N PRO A 124 10.73 1.42 -9.02
CA PRO A 124 9.78 0.35 -8.77
C PRO A 124 9.58 0.13 -7.25
N ALA A 125 8.33 -0.02 -6.84
CA ALA A 125 7.97 -0.44 -5.50
C ALA A 125 8.35 -1.91 -5.29
N SER A 126 8.71 -2.28 -4.07
CA SER A 126 8.91 -3.68 -3.74
C SER A 126 7.55 -4.37 -3.48
N HIS A 127 7.42 -5.67 -3.77
CA HIS A 127 7.17 -6.67 -2.74
C HIS A 127 6.17 -6.31 -1.64
N GLY A 128 4.93 -5.90 -1.93
CA GLY A 128 3.95 -5.55 -0.88
C GLY A 128 4.28 -4.30 -0.06
N GLU A 129 5.13 -3.41 -0.57
CA GLU A 129 5.58 -2.19 0.11
C GLU A 129 4.45 -1.19 0.38
N PHE A 130 3.42 -1.18 -0.48
CA PHE A 130 2.25 -0.31 -0.41
C PHE A 130 0.95 -1.13 -0.45
N PRO A 131 0.65 -1.84 0.63
CA PRO A 131 -0.39 -2.89 0.68
C PRO A 131 -1.82 -2.35 0.57
N HIS A 132 -2.02 -1.05 0.80
CA HIS A 132 -3.29 -0.35 0.63
C HIS A 132 -3.51 0.18 -0.79
N MET A 133 -2.52 0.09 -1.69
CA MET A 133 -2.63 0.64 -3.04
C MET A 133 -3.61 -0.16 -3.88
N GLY A 134 -4.64 0.49 -4.44
CA GLY A 134 -5.63 -0.13 -5.31
C GLY A 134 -5.70 0.51 -6.69
N ALA A 135 -5.83 -0.28 -7.75
CA ALA A 135 -6.04 0.19 -9.11
C ALA A 135 -7.52 0.11 -9.51
N ILE A 136 -8.12 1.21 -9.94
CA ILE A 136 -9.53 1.29 -10.36
C ILE A 136 -9.64 0.89 -11.84
N GLY A 137 -10.45 -0.13 -12.13
CA GLY A 137 -10.56 -0.76 -13.44
C GLY A 137 -11.87 -0.46 -14.18
N TRP A 138 -11.75 -0.13 -15.46
CA TRP A 138 -12.84 -0.03 -16.42
C TRP A 138 -12.82 -1.21 -17.38
N LYS A 139 -13.99 -1.66 -17.83
CA LYS A 139 -14.06 -2.76 -18.78
C LYS A 139 -13.52 -2.36 -20.15
N SER A 140 -12.56 -3.13 -20.66
CA SER A 140 -11.95 -2.91 -21.97
C SER A 140 -12.91 -3.24 -23.11
N LYS A 141 -12.90 -2.41 -24.15
CA LYS A 141 -13.65 -2.65 -25.38
C LYS A 141 -13.01 -3.71 -26.28
N SER A 142 -11.69 -3.89 -26.21
CA SER A 142 -10.98 -4.93 -26.98
C SER A 142 -11.20 -6.33 -26.40
N GLY A 143 -11.58 -6.42 -25.12
CA GLY A 143 -11.69 -7.68 -24.37
C GLY A 143 -10.35 -8.22 -23.84
N SER A 144 -9.21 -7.68 -24.28
CA SER A 144 -7.88 -8.07 -23.80
C SER A 144 -6.93 -6.85 -23.77
N PRO A 145 -6.36 -6.48 -22.60
CA PRO A 145 -6.69 -7.01 -21.26
C PRO A 145 -8.16 -6.77 -20.91
N LYS A 146 -8.74 -7.57 -20.00
CA LYS A 146 -10.16 -7.45 -19.60
C LYS A 146 -10.46 -6.09 -18.99
N TRP A 147 -9.53 -5.59 -18.18
CA TRP A 147 -9.63 -4.35 -17.43
C TRP A 147 -8.59 -3.33 -17.88
N LEU A 148 -9.00 -2.07 -17.92
CA LEU A 148 -8.14 -0.91 -18.15
C LEU A 148 -8.10 -0.09 -16.86
N PHE A 149 -6.93 -0.04 -16.24
CA PHE A 149 -6.72 0.72 -15.01
C PHE A 149 -6.35 2.16 -15.35
N LYS A 150 -7.17 3.12 -14.93
CA LYS A 150 -7.02 4.55 -15.28
C LYS A 150 -6.94 5.49 -14.08
N CYS A 151 -7.20 4.98 -12.88
CA CYS A 151 -7.05 5.69 -11.62
C CYS A 151 -6.52 4.76 -10.53
N GLY A 152 -5.93 5.35 -9.50
CA GLY A 152 -5.61 4.70 -8.24
C GLY A 152 -6.68 4.94 -7.17
N SER A 153 -6.51 4.25 -6.06
CA SER A 153 -7.30 4.36 -4.84
C SER A 153 -6.46 3.88 -3.65
N THR A 154 -6.95 4.15 -2.46
CA THR A 154 -6.35 3.71 -1.20
C THR A 154 -7.36 2.91 -0.41
N LEU A 155 -7.02 1.67 -0.03
CA LEU A 155 -7.81 0.89 0.91
C LEU A 155 -7.79 1.57 2.28
N ILE A 156 -8.97 1.88 2.81
CA ILE A 156 -9.13 2.58 4.11
C ILE A 156 -9.98 1.79 5.10
N SER A 157 -10.68 0.76 4.63
CA SER A 157 -11.38 -0.25 5.43
C SER A 157 -11.64 -1.50 4.60
N GLU A 158 -12.22 -2.51 5.22
CA GLU A 158 -12.64 -3.78 4.63
C GLU A 158 -13.65 -3.56 3.50
N LYS A 159 -14.49 -2.52 3.56
CA LYS A 159 -15.55 -2.26 2.58
C LYS A 159 -15.35 -1.00 1.74
N PHE A 160 -14.32 -0.21 2.03
CA PHE A 160 -14.16 1.09 1.39
C PHE A 160 -12.73 1.40 0.96
N ALA A 161 -12.62 2.03 -0.20
CA ALA A 161 -11.41 2.72 -0.65
C ALA A 161 -11.66 4.22 -0.86
N LEU A 162 -10.63 5.02 -0.63
CA LEU A 162 -10.58 6.46 -0.90
C LEU A 162 -10.00 6.72 -2.29
N THR A 163 -10.57 7.66 -3.03
CA THR A 163 -10.08 8.08 -4.36
C THR A 163 -10.54 9.49 -4.73
N ALA A 164 -10.22 9.95 -5.94
CA ALA A 164 -10.69 11.22 -6.48
C ALA A 164 -12.09 11.09 -7.11
N ALA A 165 -12.92 12.11 -6.97
CA ALA A 165 -14.28 12.09 -7.52
C ALA A 165 -14.31 12.06 -9.05
N HIS A 166 -13.32 12.65 -9.72
CA HIS A 166 -13.22 12.60 -11.17
C HIS A 166 -12.97 11.18 -11.71
N CYS A 167 -12.52 10.24 -10.87
CA CYS A 167 -12.40 8.83 -11.22
C CYS A 167 -13.75 8.09 -11.24
N SER A 168 -14.86 8.71 -10.81
CA SER A 168 -16.19 8.09 -10.87
C SER A 168 -16.69 7.87 -12.31
N ARG A 169 -16.29 8.74 -13.24
CA ARG A 169 -16.79 8.72 -14.61
C ARG A 169 -15.80 9.31 -15.60
N LEU A 170 -15.34 8.47 -16.52
CA LEU A 170 -14.49 8.87 -17.63
C LEU A 170 -15.30 9.51 -18.77
N SER A 171 -14.64 10.40 -19.49
CA SER A 171 -15.12 10.89 -20.78
C SER A 171 -14.84 9.85 -21.86
N LEU A 172 -15.89 9.24 -22.42
CA LEU A 172 -15.74 8.26 -23.52
C LEU A 172 -15.08 8.85 -24.78
N ARG A 173 -15.10 10.18 -24.93
CA ARG A 173 -14.35 10.86 -26.00
C ARG A 173 -12.84 10.83 -25.77
N GLN A 174 -12.41 10.85 -24.51
CA GLN A 174 -11.00 10.82 -24.11
C GLN A 174 -10.52 9.39 -23.77
N SER A 175 -11.44 8.44 -23.63
CA SER A 175 -11.16 7.02 -23.39
C SER A 175 -12.04 6.18 -24.33
N PRO A 176 -11.69 6.11 -25.64
CA PRO A 176 -12.45 5.35 -26.63
C PRO A 176 -12.30 3.82 -26.48
N ASP A 177 -11.36 3.41 -25.64
CA ASP A 177 -10.94 2.05 -25.33
C ASP A 177 -11.78 1.37 -24.24
N VAL A 178 -12.60 2.12 -23.49
CA VAL A 178 -13.50 1.56 -22.46
C VAL A 178 -14.92 1.33 -23.01
N ILE A 179 -15.61 0.31 -22.50
CA ILE A 179 -17.01 0.01 -22.84
C ILE A 179 -17.95 1.01 -22.16
N ASN A 180 -17.80 1.16 -20.84
CA ASN A 180 -18.63 2.00 -19.99
C ASN A 180 -17.79 3.14 -19.41
N SER A 181 -18.44 4.28 -19.14
CA SER A 181 -17.75 5.42 -18.52
C SER A 181 -17.47 5.23 -17.03
N THR A 182 -18.16 4.29 -16.39
CA THR A 182 -18.05 4.01 -14.94
C THR A 182 -17.11 2.84 -14.69
N PRO A 183 -16.30 2.88 -13.62
CA PRO A 183 -15.45 1.75 -13.25
C PRO A 183 -16.30 0.60 -12.71
N GLU A 184 -15.76 -0.62 -12.75
CA GLU A 184 -16.45 -1.83 -12.30
C GLU A 184 -15.72 -2.53 -11.14
N ILE A 185 -14.39 -2.42 -11.06
CA ILE A 185 -13.59 -3.09 -10.03
C ILE A 185 -12.51 -2.18 -9.41
N VAL A 186 -12.01 -2.58 -8.26
CA VAL A 186 -10.72 -2.18 -7.71
C VAL A 186 -9.83 -3.42 -7.54
N ARG A 187 -8.60 -3.36 -8.06
CA ARG A 187 -7.59 -4.43 -7.95
C ARG A 187 -6.57 -4.08 -6.87
N PHE A 188 -6.36 -4.99 -5.92
CA PHE A 188 -5.37 -4.87 -4.86
C PHE A 188 -4.32 -5.98 -4.90
N GLY A 189 -3.23 -5.79 -4.15
CA GLY A 189 -2.22 -6.83 -3.90
C GLY A 189 -1.33 -7.14 -5.10
N VAL A 190 -1.21 -6.21 -6.05
CA VAL A 190 -0.37 -6.37 -7.24
C VAL A 190 0.74 -5.33 -7.28
N GLU A 191 1.93 -5.75 -7.71
CA GLU A 191 2.93 -4.83 -8.24
C GLU A 191 2.72 -4.61 -9.73
N ASN A 192 2.46 -5.69 -10.48
CA ASN A 192 2.19 -5.62 -11.91
C ASN A 192 0.69 -5.65 -12.21
N ILE A 193 0.12 -4.55 -12.72
CA ILE A 193 -1.32 -4.46 -13.03
C ILE A 193 -1.73 -5.17 -14.33
N ALA A 194 -0.78 -5.53 -15.19
CA ALA A 194 -1.04 -6.21 -16.45
C ALA A 194 -1.05 -7.74 -16.34
N ASP A 195 -0.59 -8.29 -15.20
CA ASP A 195 -0.54 -9.73 -14.99
C ASP A 195 -1.90 -10.24 -14.49
N ASP A 196 -2.51 -11.10 -15.28
CA ASP A 196 -3.69 -11.88 -14.91
C ASP A 196 -3.25 -13.35 -14.66
N GLU A 197 -3.67 -13.92 -13.52
CA GLU A 197 -3.61 -15.34 -13.12
C GLU A 197 -2.26 -16.04 -12.80
N PHE A 198 -1.08 -15.51 -13.14
CA PHE A 198 0.20 -16.24 -12.92
C PHE A 198 1.32 -15.42 -12.27
N ASN A 199 1.01 -14.70 -11.19
CA ASN A 199 2.02 -13.97 -10.43
C ASN A 199 2.81 -14.91 -9.52
N ILE A 200 4.13 -14.74 -9.47
CA ILE A 200 5.08 -15.45 -8.60
C ILE A 200 4.79 -15.15 -7.11
N HIS A 201 4.13 -14.02 -6.82
CA HIS A 201 3.86 -13.52 -5.47
C HIS A 201 2.38 -13.57 -5.04
N GLY A 202 1.51 -14.21 -5.81
CA GLY A 202 0.09 -14.42 -5.48
C GLY A 202 -0.90 -13.67 -6.38
N ASN A 203 -2.15 -14.13 -6.40
CA ASN A 203 -3.18 -13.65 -7.33
C ASN A 203 -3.69 -12.24 -6.99
N PRO A 204 -3.98 -11.40 -8.00
CA PRO A 204 -4.67 -10.12 -7.80
C PRO A 204 -5.99 -10.30 -7.05
N ILE A 205 -6.31 -9.34 -6.17
CA ILE A 205 -7.59 -9.29 -5.47
C ILE A 205 -8.46 -8.26 -6.19
N ASP A 206 -9.29 -8.73 -7.14
CA ASP A 206 -10.30 -7.91 -7.81
C ASP A 206 -11.58 -7.85 -6.98
N VAL A 207 -12.01 -6.64 -6.64
CA VAL A 207 -13.19 -6.38 -5.82
C VAL A 207 -14.19 -5.56 -6.62
N ASN A 208 -15.44 -6.02 -6.71
CA ASN A 208 -16.50 -5.31 -7.42
C ASN A 208 -16.88 -4.02 -6.68
N ILE A 209 -17.12 -2.97 -7.46
CA ILE A 209 -17.64 -1.69 -6.96
C ILE A 209 -19.16 -1.78 -6.85
N LYS A 210 -19.68 -1.56 -5.63
CA LYS A 210 -21.12 -1.44 -5.38
C LYS A 210 -21.58 -0.01 -5.59
N ASN A 211 -20.93 0.94 -4.95
CA ASN A 211 -21.24 2.37 -5.06
C ASN A 211 -19.97 3.20 -5.20
N PHE A 212 -20.05 4.26 -6.00
CA PHE A 212 -19.02 5.29 -6.09
C PHE A 212 -19.59 6.60 -5.54
N ILE A 213 -19.22 6.95 -4.31
CA ILE A 213 -19.85 8.01 -3.52
C ILE A 213 -18.97 9.26 -3.61
N ASN A 214 -19.32 10.16 -4.53
CA ASN A 214 -18.65 11.45 -4.66
C ASN A 214 -19.04 12.40 -3.53
N HIS A 215 -18.11 13.28 -3.14
CA HIS A 215 -18.45 14.40 -2.28
C HIS A 215 -19.57 15.26 -2.92
N PRO A 216 -20.62 15.68 -2.17
CA PRO A 216 -21.78 16.37 -2.74
C PRO A 216 -21.46 17.69 -3.46
N ASP A 217 -20.40 18.36 -3.01
CA ASP A 217 -19.92 19.63 -3.59
C ASP A 217 -19.01 19.44 -4.81
N TYR A 218 -18.64 18.22 -5.17
CA TYR A 218 -17.90 17.96 -6.40
C TYR A 218 -18.77 18.27 -7.62
N LYS A 219 -18.29 19.15 -8.49
CA LYS A 219 -18.99 19.54 -9.74
C LYS A 219 -18.05 19.40 -10.93
N SER A 220 -18.09 18.27 -11.62
CA SER A 220 -17.32 18.09 -12.86
C SER A 220 -17.70 19.17 -13.90
N PRO A 221 -16.74 19.78 -14.62
CA PRO A 221 -15.30 19.47 -14.66
C PRO A 221 -14.43 20.29 -13.68
N MET A 222 -15.02 20.98 -12.70
CA MET A 222 -14.27 21.75 -11.71
C MET A 222 -13.38 20.84 -10.86
N LYS A 223 -12.22 21.37 -10.45
CA LYS A 223 -11.18 20.63 -9.72
C LYS A 223 -11.23 20.79 -8.21
N TYR A 224 -12.38 21.16 -7.66
CA TYR A 224 -12.59 21.36 -6.22
C TYR A 224 -13.44 20.24 -5.65
N TYR A 225 -13.24 19.93 -4.37
CA TYR A 225 -13.95 18.84 -3.68
C TYR A 225 -13.77 17.50 -4.42
N ASP A 226 -12.62 17.31 -5.06
CA ASP A 226 -12.33 16.16 -5.90
C ASP A 226 -11.91 14.94 -5.05
N ILE A 227 -12.89 14.39 -4.34
CA ILE A 227 -12.75 13.26 -3.42
C ILE A 227 -14.00 12.40 -3.43
N ALA A 228 -13.80 11.09 -3.36
CA ALA A 228 -14.85 10.09 -3.34
C ALA A 228 -14.44 8.89 -2.48
N VAL A 229 -15.44 8.17 -1.98
CA VAL A 229 -15.25 6.84 -1.40
C VAL A 229 -15.94 5.80 -2.28
N ILE A 230 -15.25 4.68 -2.50
CA ILE A 230 -15.76 3.52 -3.22
C ILE A 230 -16.25 2.53 -2.17
N GLU A 231 -17.52 2.12 -2.24
CA GLU A 231 -18.07 1.01 -1.47
C GLU A 231 -17.95 -0.28 -2.28
N PHE A 232 -17.41 -1.32 -1.67
CA PHE A 232 -17.29 -2.65 -2.27
C PHE A 232 -18.58 -3.47 -2.13
N GLU A 233 -18.81 -4.36 -3.08
CA GLU A 233 -19.92 -5.32 -3.01
C GLU A 233 -19.74 -6.33 -1.88
N SER A 234 -18.49 -6.73 -1.63
CA SER A 234 -18.10 -7.64 -0.55
C SER A 234 -16.88 -7.10 0.19
N PRO A 235 -16.79 -7.30 1.52
CA PRO A 235 -15.62 -6.88 2.28
C PRO A 235 -14.37 -7.65 1.83
N VAL A 236 -13.23 -6.96 1.76
CA VAL A 236 -11.92 -7.58 1.61
C VAL A 236 -11.45 -8.14 2.94
N GLN A 237 -10.72 -9.25 2.89
CA GLN A 237 -10.05 -9.81 4.06
C GLN A 237 -8.60 -9.35 4.08
N PHE A 238 -8.17 -8.70 5.15
CA PHE A 238 -6.77 -8.29 5.30
C PHE A 238 -5.90 -9.53 5.49
N LYS A 239 -5.00 -9.79 4.53
CA LYS A 239 -4.10 -10.95 4.52
C LYS A 239 -2.80 -10.61 3.83
N GLY A 240 -1.69 -11.11 4.36
CA GLY A 240 -0.36 -10.86 3.81
C GLY A 240 -0.11 -9.37 3.58
N ASN A 241 0.13 -9.01 2.32
CA ASN A 241 0.39 -7.65 1.86
C ASN A 241 -0.88 -6.87 1.46
N LEU A 242 -2.02 -7.16 2.10
CA LEU A 242 -3.24 -6.37 1.96
C LEU A 242 -3.72 -5.90 3.33
N HIS A 243 -3.59 -4.61 3.59
CA HIS A 243 -4.11 -3.94 4.78
C HIS A 243 -4.40 -2.47 4.46
N PRO A 244 -5.29 -1.81 5.22
CA PRO A 244 -5.65 -0.43 4.94
C PRO A 244 -4.54 0.54 5.37
N ALA A 245 -4.59 1.76 4.85
CA ALA A 245 -3.82 2.89 5.35
C ALA A 245 -4.65 3.73 6.33
N CYS A 246 -3.97 4.45 7.21
CA CYS A 246 -4.59 5.42 8.11
C CYS A 246 -4.84 6.75 7.41
N LEU A 247 -5.85 7.49 7.86
CA LEU A 247 -6.13 8.84 7.38
C LEU A 247 -5.53 9.87 8.33
N TRP A 248 -4.82 10.85 7.80
CA TRP A 248 -4.33 11.97 8.60
C TRP A 248 -5.45 13.01 8.79
N PRO A 249 -5.97 13.21 10.01
CA PRO A 249 -7.14 14.05 10.22
C PRO A 249 -6.79 15.53 10.46
N TYR A 250 -5.51 15.87 10.51
CA TYR A 250 -5.03 17.20 10.90
C TYR A 250 -4.61 18.05 9.68
N SER A 251 -4.89 19.35 9.72
CA SER A 251 -4.42 20.28 8.68
C SER A 251 -2.91 20.50 8.75
N ASP A 252 -2.35 20.43 9.96
CA ASP A 252 -0.93 20.56 10.22
C ASP A 252 -0.22 19.24 9.91
N THR A 253 0.82 19.33 9.08
CA THR A 253 1.71 18.22 8.73
C THR A 253 3.16 18.49 9.14
N SER A 254 3.43 19.60 9.86
CA SER A 254 4.79 20.04 10.22
C SER A 254 5.57 19.00 11.02
N HIS A 255 4.86 18.21 11.84
CA HIS A 255 5.44 17.13 12.65
C HIS A 255 5.80 15.87 11.84
N LEU A 256 5.30 15.73 10.61
CA LEU A 256 5.56 14.58 9.74
C LEU A 256 6.78 14.79 8.83
N GLY A 257 7.45 15.94 8.96
CA GLY A 257 8.49 16.37 8.03
C GLY A 257 7.91 17.00 6.76
N THR A 258 8.80 17.31 5.81
CA THR A 258 8.42 17.94 4.54
C THR A 258 8.29 16.95 3.40
N GLU A 259 8.69 15.70 3.60
CA GLU A 259 8.69 14.68 2.54
C GLU A 259 7.42 13.84 2.60
N ALA A 260 6.89 13.53 1.43
CA ALA A 260 5.77 12.61 1.23
C ALA A 260 6.10 11.64 0.10
N ILE A 261 5.42 10.50 0.12
CA ILE A 261 5.58 9.40 -0.82
C ILE A 261 4.37 9.40 -1.75
N LEU A 262 4.64 9.20 -3.04
CA LEU A 262 3.67 8.96 -4.10
C LEU A 262 3.78 7.53 -4.56
N THR A 263 2.64 6.93 -4.89
CA THR A 263 2.60 5.58 -5.45
C THR A 263 1.54 5.47 -6.53
N GLY A 264 1.88 4.75 -7.61
CA GLY A 264 0.90 4.44 -8.66
C GLY A 264 1.52 3.87 -9.94
N TRP A 265 0.67 3.69 -10.93
CA TRP A 265 1.00 3.14 -12.25
C TRP A 265 0.88 4.21 -13.36
N GLY A 266 0.99 5.49 -12.98
CA GLY A 266 0.90 6.61 -13.88
C GLY A 266 2.12 6.78 -14.80
N TYR A 267 1.99 7.67 -15.79
CA TYR A 267 3.06 7.91 -16.78
C TYR A 267 4.41 8.17 -16.12
N THR A 268 5.44 7.47 -16.60
CA THR A 268 6.83 7.80 -16.31
C THR A 268 7.37 8.79 -17.35
N GLU A 269 8.56 9.35 -17.10
CA GLU A 269 9.25 10.32 -17.99
C GLU A 269 9.39 9.83 -19.45
N GLY A 270 9.31 8.52 -19.69
CA GLY A 270 9.31 7.90 -21.02
C GLY A 270 7.96 7.85 -21.75
N GLY A 271 6.89 8.43 -21.20
CA GLY A 271 5.56 8.45 -21.83
C GLY A 271 4.87 7.08 -21.91
N LYS A 272 5.34 6.10 -21.13
CA LYS A 272 4.76 4.76 -21.04
C LYS A 272 4.04 4.60 -19.71
N HIS A 273 2.95 3.84 -19.72
CA HIS A 273 2.34 3.32 -18.50
C HIS A 273 3.22 2.17 -17.99
N PRO A 274 3.89 2.32 -16.85
CA PRO A 274 4.55 1.18 -16.23
C PRO A 274 3.46 0.20 -15.80
N THR A 275 3.69 -1.07 -16.07
CA THR A 275 2.83 -2.12 -15.54
C THR A 275 3.17 -2.40 -14.09
N GLU A 276 4.42 -2.16 -13.69
CA GLU A 276 4.93 -2.23 -12.31
C GLU A 276 4.61 -0.97 -11.50
N LEU A 277 4.24 -1.15 -10.23
CA LEU A 277 3.95 -0.09 -9.28
C LEU A 277 5.21 0.75 -9.07
N GLN A 278 5.08 2.07 -9.23
CA GLN A 278 6.17 3.01 -9.00
C GLN A 278 5.96 3.74 -7.67
N THR A 279 7.07 4.14 -7.07
CA THR A 279 7.09 5.02 -5.89
C THR A 279 8.09 6.16 -6.05
N ALA A 280 7.75 7.32 -5.51
CA ALA A 280 8.63 8.48 -5.52
C ALA A 280 8.44 9.35 -4.28
N VAL A 281 9.52 10.02 -3.86
CA VAL A 281 9.50 10.98 -2.76
C VAL A 281 9.39 12.40 -3.30
N VAL A 282 8.45 13.18 -2.76
CA VAL A 282 8.17 14.57 -3.10
C VAL A 282 8.14 15.45 -1.86
N ASP A 283 8.29 16.76 -2.05
CA ASP A 283 8.19 17.72 -0.95
C ASP A 283 6.76 18.25 -0.87
N ILE A 284 6.19 18.25 0.33
CA ILE A 284 4.99 18.99 0.67
C ILE A 284 5.33 20.48 0.59
N ILE A 285 4.51 21.24 -0.14
CA ILE A 285 4.74 22.67 -0.35
C ILE A 285 3.63 23.46 0.35
N ASP A 286 4.04 24.49 1.09
CA ASP A 286 3.13 25.37 1.81
C ASP A 286 2.10 26.01 0.87
N THR A 287 0.85 26.09 1.34
CA THR A 287 -0.29 26.59 0.56
C THR A 287 -0.05 27.98 -0.06
N PRO A 288 0.46 29.00 0.67
CA PRO A 288 0.73 30.32 0.07
C PRO A 288 1.78 30.25 -1.04
N LYS A 289 2.83 29.46 -0.83
CA LYS A 289 3.89 29.27 -1.83
C LYS A 289 3.33 28.55 -3.06
N CYS A 290 2.49 27.56 -2.84
CA CYS A 290 1.85 26.83 -3.92
C CYS A 290 0.94 27.71 -4.76
N ASP A 291 0.05 28.48 -4.15
CA ASP A 291 -0.86 29.37 -4.87
C ASP A 291 -0.07 30.39 -5.69
N SER A 292 1.05 30.93 -5.16
CA SER A 292 1.90 31.86 -5.90
C SER A 292 2.58 31.23 -7.13
N ILE A 293 3.08 29.99 -7.02
CA ILE A 293 3.70 29.26 -8.13
C ILE A 293 2.65 28.91 -9.19
N LEU A 294 1.42 28.60 -8.74
CA LEU A 294 0.37 28.07 -9.60
C LEU A 294 -0.58 29.13 -10.18
N GLU A 295 -0.44 30.40 -9.79
CA GLU A 295 -1.32 31.50 -10.18
C GLU A 295 -1.48 31.61 -11.71
N MET A 296 -0.38 31.48 -12.45
CA MET A 296 -0.37 31.59 -13.92
C MET A 296 -1.08 30.43 -14.64
N PHE A 297 -1.46 29.36 -13.92
CA PHE A 297 -2.12 28.17 -14.48
C PHE A 297 -3.62 28.10 -14.16
N ARG A 298 -4.16 29.15 -13.53
CA ARG A 298 -5.60 29.33 -13.36
C ARG A 298 -6.33 29.24 -14.69
N ASN A 299 -7.47 28.58 -14.70
CA ASN A 299 -8.29 28.36 -15.89
C ASN A 299 -9.77 28.24 -15.51
N ARG A 300 -10.64 28.08 -16.51
CA ARG A 300 -12.10 27.99 -16.29
C ARG A 300 -12.57 26.87 -15.35
N ASN A 301 -11.77 25.82 -15.15
CA ASN A 301 -12.09 24.67 -14.30
C ASN A 301 -11.39 24.73 -12.93
N TRP A 302 -10.43 25.65 -12.76
CA TRP A 302 -9.67 25.84 -11.53
C TRP A 302 -9.24 27.30 -11.41
N GLY A 303 -9.95 28.06 -10.57
CA GLY A 303 -9.78 29.50 -10.39
C GLY A 303 -8.68 29.90 -9.39
N GLY A 304 -7.90 28.94 -8.90
CA GLY A 304 -6.87 29.16 -7.87
C GLY A 304 -7.01 28.20 -6.71
N PHE A 305 -6.02 28.25 -5.81
CA PHE A 305 -5.93 27.32 -4.69
C PHE A 305 -7.03 27.55 -3.65
N LYS A 306 -7.49 26.46 -3.01
CA LYS A 306 -8.44 26.51 -1.88
C LYS A 306 -7.90 25.70 -0.71
N GLU A 307 -8.43 25.95 0.49
CA GLU A 307 -8.00 25.29 1.74
C GLU A 307 -8.14 23.77 1.70
N ASN A 308 -9.12 23.26 0.95
CA ASN A 308 -9.36 21.84 0.74
C ASN A 308 -8.40 21.19 -0.28
N GLN A 309 -7.39 21.92 -0.74
CA GLN A 309 -6.32 21.44 -1.61
C GLN A 309 -4.98 21.51 -0.86
N MET A 310 -4.04 20.68 -1.31
CA MET A 310 -2.64 20.72 -0.94
C MET A 310 -1.80 20.49 -2.20
N CYS A 311 -0.50 20.78 -2.14
CA CYS A 311 0.37 20.45 -3.25
C CYS A 311 1.69 19.90 -2.76
N ALA A 312 2.25 19.05 -3.62
CA ALA A 312 3.52 18.40 -3.38
C ALA A 312 4.23 18.16 -4.71
N GLY A 313 5.56 18.19 -4.68
CA GLY A 313 6.37 17.94 -5.86
C GLY A 313 7.80 18.41 -5.64
N LYS A 314 8.73 17.95 -6.49
CA LYS A 314 10.10 18.47 -6.49
C LYS A 314 10.15 19.71 -7.38
N LEU A 315 10.31 20.90 -6.77
CA LEU A 315 10.31 22.16 -7.52
C LEU A 315 11.45 22.27 -8.54
N VAL A 316 12.54 21.52 -8.35
CA VAL A 316 13.65 21.40 -9.31
C VAL A 316 13.26 20.64 -10.58
N GLY A 317 12.13 19.92 -10.58
CA GLY A 317 11.70 19.03 -11.66
C GLY A 317 12.20 17.59 -11.49
N GLY A 318 11.88 16.73 -12.45
CA GLY A 318 12.32 15.33 -12.52
C GLY A 318 11.44 14.32 -11.78
N ILE A 319 10.61 14.73 -10.81
CA ILE A 319 9.70 13.86 -10.05
C ILE A 319 8.34 14.55 -9.86
N ASP A 320 7.26 13.91 -10.30
CA ASP A 320 5.88 14.40 -10.17
C ASP A 320 4.86 13.25 -10.34
N THR A 321 3.62 13.45 -9.88
CA THR A 321 2.48 12.59 -10.23
C THR A 321 2.05 12.79 -11.67
N CYS A 322 1.62 11.70 -12.31
CA CYS A 322 1.23 11.72 -13.71
C CYS A 322 -0.13 11.08 -13.98
N GLN A 323 -0.59 11.14 -15.25
CA GLN A 323 -1.86 10.48 -15.58
C GLN A 323 -1.75 8.98 -15.28
N GLY A 324 -2.76 8.43 -14.62
CA GLY A 324 -2.76 7.04 -14.11
C GLY A 324 -2.50 6.94 -12.61
N ASP A 325 -1.92 7.97 -11.97
CA ASP A 325 -1.84 8.07 -10.49
C ASP A 325 -3.05 8.77 -9.87
N SER A 326 -3.96 9.29 -10.71
CA SER A 326 -5.14 10.04 -10.26
C SER A 326 -5.98 9.22 -9.29
N GLY A 327 -6.36 9.81 -8.15
CA GLY A 327 -7.06 9.11 -7.07
C GLY A 327 -6.16 8.28 -6.15
N GLY A 328 -4.88 8.09 -6.49
CA GLY A 328 -3.88 7.46 -5.62
C GLY A 328 -3.47 8.34 -4.42
N PRO A 329 -2.74 7.75 -3.45
CA PRO A 329 -2.37 8.44 -2.22
C PRO A 329 -1.15 9.36 -2.36
N LEU A 330 -1.22 10.51 -1.70
CA LEU A 330 -0.07 11.24 -1.16
C LEU A 330 0.03 10.90 0.32
N GLN A 331 1.15 10.30 0.73
CA GLN A 331 1.23 9.63 2.03
C GLN A 331 2.58 9.79 2.72
N VAL A 332 2.61 9.57 4.03
CA VAL A 332 3.85 9.47 4.80
C VAL A 332 3.92 8.12 5.50
N LYS A 333 5.15 7.63 5.69
CA LYS A 333 5.43 6.40 6.43
C LYS A 333 5.72 6.76 7.88
N VAL A 334 4.89 6.29 8.81
CA VAL A 334 5.05 6.54 10.25
C VAL A 334 5.51 5.23 10.92
N PRO A 335 6.62 5.26 11.67
CA PRO A 335 7.08 4.08 12.40
C PRO A 335 6.10 3.72 13.51
N LEU A 336 5.85 2.43 13.68
CA LEU A 336 5.06 1.91 14.79
C LEU A 336 5.93 1.78 16.05
N LYS A 337 5.31 1.57 17.20
CA LYS A 337 6.04 1.28 18.45
C LYS A 337 6.71 -0.10 18.44
N THR A 338 6.18 -0.98 17.62
CA THR A 338 6.67 -2.31 17.28
C THR A 338 7.53 -2.24 16.02
N ASP A 339 8.16 -3.36 15.64
CA ASP A 339 8.83 -3.45 14.34
C ASP A 339 7.80 -3.34 13.21
N GLY A 340 7.87 -2.24 12.45
CA GLY A 340 6.93 -2.00 11.35
C GLY A 340 6.66 -0.53 11.10
N ASN A 341 5.84 -0.26 10.08
CA ASN A 341 5.41 1.09 9.73
C ASN A 341 3.96 1.07 9.26
N ILE A 342 3.27 2.19 9.46
CA ILE A 342 1.94 2.44 8.92
C ILE A 342 1.96 3.66 8.00
N TYR A 343 1.19 3.60 6.92
CA TYR A 343 1.03 4.74 6.03
C TYR A 343 -0.11 5.63 6.48
N GLN A 344 0.13 6.94 6.47
CA GLN A 344 -0.87 7.97 6.76
C GLN A 344 -1.13 8.77 5.48
N ILE A 345 -2.39 8.81 5.04
CA ILE A 345 -2.80 9.49 3.81
C ILE A 345 -3.07 10.95 4.12
N LEU A 346 -2.26 11.82 3.50
CA LEU A 346 -2.37 13.28 3.62
C LEU A 346 -3.27 13.86 2.53
N GLY A 347 -3.20 13.29 1.33
CA GLY A 347 -3.88 13.80 0.16
C GLY A 347 -4.27 12.73 -0.84
N VAL A 348 -5.20 13.09 -1.72
CA VAL A 348 -5.63 12.27 -2.86
C VAL A 348 -5.20 12.98 -4.15
N THR A 349 -4.50 12.28 -5.04
CA THR A 349 -4.00 12.85 -6.31
C THR A 349 -5.17 13.35 -7.17
N SER A 350 -5.27 14.65 -7.40
CA SER A 350 -6.39 15.26 -8.15
C SER A 350 -5.99 15.60 -9.59
N PHE A 351 -5.02 16.51 -9.78
CA PHE A 351 -4.53 16.84 -11.12
C PHE A 351 -3.14 17.46 -11.07
N GLY A 352 -2.43 17.37 -12.19
CA GLY A 352 -1.15 18.04 -12.43
C GLY A 352 -1.23 18.91 -13.69
N ILE A 353 -0.38 19.93 -13.78
CA ILE A 353 -0.30 20.81 -14.95
C ILE A 353 0.50 20.15 -16.07
N LYS A 354 1.72 19.69 -15.75
CA LYS A 354 2.56 18.82 -16.58
C LYS A 354 3.56 18.10 -15.68
N CYS A 355 3.53 16.78 -15.75
CA CYS A 355 4.45 15.85 -15.13
C CYS A 355 5.91 16.30 -15.16
N GLY A 356 6.55 16.31 -14.00
CA GLY A 356 8.00 16.30 -13.83
C GLY A 356 8.68 17.61 -14.20
N GLN A 357 7.91 18.66 -14.48
CA GLN A 357 8.47 19.95 -14.89
C GLN A 357 8.82 20.81 -13.68
N LYS A 358 9.94 21.54 -13.82
CA LYS A 358 10.38 22.54 -12.84
C LYS A 358 9.24 23.52 -12.51
N ASN A 359 9.06 23.80 -11.22
CA ASN A 359 8.02 24.69 -10.69
C ASN A 359 6.58 24.29 -11.07
N ARG A 360 6.30 23.01 -11.24
CA ARG A 360 4.93 22.51 -11.48
C ARG A 360 4.58 21.39 -10.51
N PRO A 361 4.32 21.70 -9.24
CA PRO A 361 3.89 20.70 -8.28
C PRO A 361 2.52 20.12 -8.65
N GLY A 362 2.29 18.86 -8.28
CA GLY A 362 0.98 18.23 -8.35
C GLY A 362 0.01 18.81 -7.32
N ILE A 363 -1.28 18.80 -7.64
CA ILE A 363 -2.35 19.28 -6.75
C ILE A 363 -3.16 18.08 -6.27
N TYR A 364 -3.34 18.02 -4.96
CA TYR A 364 -4.00 16.94 -4.24
C TYR A 364 -5.18 17.50 -3.46
N THR A 365 -6.23 16.70 -3.32
CA THR A 365 -7.31 16.99 -2.39
C THR A 365 -6.84 16.68 -0.97
N ARG A 366 -6.91 17.64 -0.04
CA ARG A 366 -6.42 17.49 1.33
C ARG A 366 -7.37 16.62 2.15
N VAL A 367 -6.93 15.45 2.61
CA VAL A 367 -7.79 14.48 3.33
C VAL A 367 -8.39 15.07 4.60
N SER A 368 -7.60 15.80 5.39
CA SER A 368 -8.06 16.39 6.65
C SER A 368 -9.22 17.37 6.50
N SER A 369 -9.40 17.99 5.33
CA SER A 369 -10.56 18.86 5.05
C SER A 369 -11.87 18.09 4.84
N PHE A 370 -11.80 16.77 4.68
CA PHE A 370 -12.95 15.91 4.37
C PHE A 370 -13.15 14.81 5.40
N ILE A 371 -12.39 14.80 6.49
CA ILE A 371 -12.38 13.68 7.43
C ILE A 371 -13.76 13.40 8.02
N ASP A 372 -14.53 14.44 8.36
CA ASP A 372 -15.90 14.28 8.90
C ASP A 372 -16.83 13.60 7.88
N TRP A 373 -16.72 13.97 6.60
CA TRP A 373 -17.50 13.35 5.53
C TRP A 373 -17.06 11.90 5.25
N ILE A 374 -15.75 11.63 5.29
CA ILE A 374 -15.23 10.26 5.15
C ILE A 374 -15.74 9.39 6.29
N GLU A 375 -15.68 9.87 7.53
CA GLU A 375 -16.13 9.12 8.71
C GLU A 375 -17.62 8.79 8.66
N ASP A 376 -18.46 9.76 8.27
CA ASP A 376 -19.90 9.55 8.08
C ASP A 376 -20.18 8.46 7.03
N LYS A 377 -19.47 8.46 5.89
CA LYS A 377 -19.74 7.52 4.80
C LYS A 377 -19.17 6.13 5.02
N VAL A 378 -18.01 6.03 5.67
CA VAL A 378 -17.30 4.76 5.83
C VAL A 378 -17.74 4.03 7.10
N TRP A 379 -17.95 4.76 8.21
CA TRP A 379 -18.21 4.16 9.53
C TRP A 379 -19.48 4.68 10.22
N GLY A 380 -20.21 5.64 9.62
CA GLY A 380 -21.40 6.24 10.23
C GLY A 380 -22.50 5.23 10.59
N HIS A 381 -22.65 4.15 9.81
CA HIS A 381 -23.65 3.11 10.05
C HIS A 381 -23.30 2.16 11.20
N ASP A 382 -22.02 1.99 11.53
CA ASP A 382 -21.58 1.10 12.63
C ASP A 382 -21.90 1.70 14.00
N THR A 383 -21.97 3.03 14.09
CA THR A 383 -22.30 3.75 15.33
C THR A 383 -23.77 3.67 15.71
N ALA A 384 -24.68 3.54 14.74
CA ALA A 384 -26.12 3.39 15.00
C ALA A 384 -26.50 2.03 15.59
N SER A 385 -25.66 1.01 15.37
CA SER A 385 -25.90 -0.36 15.85
C SER A 385 -25.45 -0.60 17.30
N THR A 386 -24.84 0.40 17.95
CA THR A 386 -24.37 0.32 19.35
C THR A 386 -25.30 1.07 20.33
N ILE A 387 -26.41 1.62 19.86
CA ILE A 387 -27.45 2.26 20.69
C ILE A 387 -28.75 1.46 20.56
N ILE A 388 -28.82 0.29 21.21
CA ILE A 388 -30.08 -0.37 21.58
C ILE A 388 -29.92 -0.92 23.00
#